data_AF-A0A8H5CEL3-F1
#
_entry.id   AF-A0A8H5CEL3-F1
#
_cell.length_a   1.000
_cell.length_b   1.000
_cell.length_c   1.000
_cell.angle_alpha   90.00
_cell.angle_beta   90.00
_cell.angle_gamma   90.00
#
_symmetry.space_group_name_H-M   'P 1'
#
loop_
_entity.id
_entity.type
_entity.pdbx_description
1 polymer ?
#
loop_
_entity_poly.entity_id
_entity_poly.type
_entity_poly.pdbx_seq_one_letter_code
_entity_poly.pdbx_strand_id
1 'polypeptide(L)'
;MPDSCLSFHLEPFLPLLPILHPMPKTTSKATVKSASSLSRTARRKANALNLIRRALEDRDGVEEVGGPKSRVRSGKQITQTNATQLYRLNVEDLRDIPYDEERIDIPSKPYTGSKYLYEERDIERVAWKRHGGGPDEFQAYLDDLREKYTRNHPGKVFKAPTGYKPRAPRASAKKARATTTTAATAGDKQLPSVTELAKQFKTKGQGDKWLWNVVQNQVLVDHPDDVPGEARLAMALEKLPEYPRRIAPPPGSSPSFEALKRVLKAAPTKLEKGVTNGQNIDREAGNPGSELFWSEEYFTRVYQALIDITKSHGIGRNGWEAARWLVYDKYSQWSGIQVGDETAEDGAYAWLQGRLPDNEKLKLGFYKGEPPSIWIEYNSRLPFVL
;
A
#
# COMPACT_ATOMS: atom_id res chain seq x y z
N MET A 1 64.95 7.33 -18.96
CA MET A 1 65.14 6.91 -20.36
C MET A 1 64.51 5.54 -20.53
N PRO A 2 63.38 5.37 -21.25
CA PRO A 2 62.44 6.35 -21.82
C PRO A 2 61.14 6.43 -20.98
N ASP A 3 60.44 7.55 -20.80
CA ASP A 3 59.83 8.52 -21.74
C ASP A 3 58.64 7.94 -22.53
N SER A 4 57.44 8.14 -21.99
CA SER A 4 56.17 8.08 -22.72
C SER A 4 55.21 9.13 -22.18
N CYS A 5 55.39 10.35 -22.67
CA CYS A 5 54.42 11.44 -22.58
C CYS A 5 53.25 11.15 -23.52
N LEU A 6 52.05 10.92 -22.96
CA LEU A 6 50.80 10.95 -23.73
C LEU A 6 50.24 12.37 -23.71
N SER A 7 50.37 13.03 -24.86
CA SER A 7 49.81 14.36 -25.13
C SER A 7 48.35 14.18 -25.54
N PHE A 8 47.41 14.67 -24.72
CA PHE A 8 46.01 14.79 -25.13
C PHE A 8 45.83 16.08 -25.94
N HIS A 9 45.53 15.91 -27.21
CA HIS A 9 45.12 16.97 -28.12
C HIS A 9 43.67 17.35 -27.82
N LEU A 10 43.44 18.58 -27.34
CA LEU A 10 42.12 19.20 -27.25
C LEU A 10 41.83 19.86 -28.60
N GLU A 11 40.94 19.28 -29.40
CA GLU A 11 40.31 20.00 -30.51
C GLU A 11 39.08 20.80 -30.02
N PRO A 12 38.92 22.07 -30.43
CA PRO A 12 37.74 22.86 -30.15
C PRO A 12 36.73 22.73 -31.30
N PHE A 13 35.58 22.09 -31.06
CA PHE A 13 34.46 22.09 -32.00
C PHE A 13 33.20 22.68 -31.36
N LEU A 14 33.01 23.98 -31.56
CA LEU A 14 31.74 24.68 -31.78
C LEU A 14 32.04 25.81 -32.78
N PRO A 15 31.10 26.38 -33.56
CA PRO A 15 29.64 26.19 -33.52
C PRO A 15 29.01 26.04 -34.93
N LEU A 16 27.83 25.40 -35.06
CA LEU A 16 26.92 25.71 -36.16
C LEU A 16 25.46 25.69 -35.67
N LEU A 17 24.93 26.90 -35.47
CA LEU A 17 23.51 27.20 -35.37
C LEU A 17 22.86 27.03 -36.76
N PRO A 18 21.73 26.33 -36.89
CA PRO A 18 20.83 26.54 -38.03
C PRO A 18 19.82 27.64 -37.70
N ILE A 19 20.09 28.81 -38.28
CA ILE A 19 19.17 29.67 -39.03
C ILE A 19 17.66 29.42 -38.77
N LEU A 20 17.07 30.36 -38.04
CA LEU A 20 15.63 30.63 -38.02
C LEU A 20 15.17 31.09 -39.41
N HIS A 21 14.36 30.27 -40.08
CA HIS A 21 13.48 30.73 -41.15
C HIS A 21 12.05 30.91 -40.63
N PRO A 22 11.34 31.96 -41.10
CA PRO A 22 10.02 32.32 -40.62
C PRO A 22 8.95 31.33 -41.08
N MET A 23 8.13 30.87 -40.13
CA MET A 23 6.94 30.08 -40.43
C MET A 23 5.94 30.88 -41.28
N PRO A 24 5.39 30.29 -42.36
CA PRO A 24 4.24 30.86 -43.05
C PRO A 24 3.00 30.78 -42.17
N LYS A 25 2.33 31.93 -41.99
CA LYS A 25 0.99 32.02 -41.40
C LYS A 25 -0.02 31.39 -42.35
N THR A 26 -0.30 30.09 -42.18
CA THR A 26 -1.46 29.45 -42.80
C THR A 26 -2.64 29.51 -41.84
N THR A 27 -3.54 30.45 -42.09
CA THR A 27 -4.90 30.43 -41.53
C THR A 27 -5.68 29.28 -42.16
N SER A 28 -5.76 28.15 -41.46
CA SER A 28 -6.69 27.07 -41.78
C SER A 28 -7.62 26.83 -40.59
N LYS A 29 -8.80 27.47 -40.64
CA LYS A 29 -9.97 27.11 -39.85
C LYS A 29 -10.39 25.69 -40.22
N ALA A 30 -9.88 24.70 -39.52
CA ALA A 30 -10.45 23.36 -39.50
C ALA A 30 -11.43 23.28 -38.33
N THR A 31 -12.72 23.29 -38.66
CA THR A 31 -13.82 23.04 -37.74
C THR A 31 -13.72 21.59 -37.25
N VAL A 32 -13.05 21.37 -36.12
CA VAL A 32 -13.16 20.10 -35.39
C VAL A 32 -14.58 20.03 -34.83
N LYS A 33 -15.45 19.31 -35.54
CA LYS A 33 -16.77 18.91 -35.03
C LYS A 33 -16.54 18.02 -33.82
N SER A 34 -16.72 18.61 -32.65
CA SER A 34 -16.72 17.94 -31.35
C SER A 34 -17.70 16.77 -31.37
N ALA A 35 -17.17 15.54 -31.30
CA ALA A 35 -17.94 14.31 -31.13
C ALA A 35 -18.45 14.15 -29.68
N SER A 36 -18.90 15.23 -29.03
CA SER A 36 -19.42 15.21 -27.66
C SER A 36 -20.94 15.44 -27.56
N SER A 37 -21.66 15.44 -28.69
CA SER A 37 -23.13 15.55 -28.68
C SER A 37 -23.79 14.16 -28.69
N LEU A 38 -23.53 13.35 -27.67
CA LEU A 38 -24.54 12.37 -27.28
C LEU A 38 -25.82 13.16 -26.99
N SER A 39 -26.89 12.86 -27.72
CA SER A 39 -28.11 13.66 -27.68
C SER A 39 -28.59 13.80 -26.23
N ARG A 40 -29.01 15.01 -25.84
CA ARG A 40 -29.58 15.29 -24.51
C ARG A 40 -30.66 14.26 -24.13
N THR A 41 -31.33 13.71 -25.12
CA THR A 41 -32.33 12.64 -25.01
C THR A 41 -31.74 11.31 -24.56
N ALA A 42 -30.57 10.90 -25.08
CA ALA A 42 -29.89 9.67 -24.66
C ALA A 42 -29.40 9.75 -23.21
N ARG A 43 -28.86 10.90 -22.78
CA ARG A 43 -28.45 11.11 -21.37
C ARG A 43 -29.65 11.19 -20.43
N ARG A 44 -30.73 11.87 -20.81
CA ARG A 44 -31.98 11.88 -20.02
C ARG A 44 -32.58 10.48 -19.88
N LYS A 45 -32.52 9.65 -20.93
CA LYS A 45 -33.02 8.27 -20.88
C LYS A 45 -32.16 7.37 -19.98
N ALA A 46 -30.84 7.54 -19.96
CA ALA A 46 -29.94 6.85 -19.04
C ALA A 46 -30.18 7.26 -17.58
N ASN A 47 -30.36 8.56 -17.31
CA ASN A 47 -30.72 9.04 -15.97
C ASN A 47 -32.10 8.55 -15.52
N ALA A 48 -33.10 8.52 -16.42
CA ALA A 48 -34.43 8.00 -16.09
C ALA A 48 -34.41 6.50 -15.75
N LEU A 49 -33.62 5.69 -16.47
CA LEU A 49 -33.45 4.27 -16.16
C LEU A 49 -32.75 4.04 -14.83
N ASN A 50 -31.74 4.85 -14.49
CA ASN A 50 -31.08 4.79 -13.19
C ASN A 50 -32.00 5.26 -12.05
N LEU A 51 -32.88 6.24 -12.29
CA LEU A 51 -33.91 6.65 -11.33
C LEU A 51 -34.92 5.54 -11.06
N ILE A 52 -35.36 4.83 -12.10
CA ILE A 52 -36.28 3.69 -11.99
C ILE A 52 -35.59 2.54 -11.25
N ARG A 53 -34.31 2.26 -11.54
CA ARG A 53 -33.53 1.25 -10.83
C ARG A 53 -33.40 1.58 -9.33
N ARG A 54 -33.09 2.83 -8.98
CA ARG A 54 -33.05 3.29 -7.57
C ARG A 54 -34.41 3.19 -6.88
N ALA A 55 -35.50 3.56 -7.57
CA ALA A 55 -36.85 3.45 -7.02
C ALA A 55 -37.29 2.00 -6.80
N LEU A 56 -36.73 1.04 -7.55
CA LEU A 56 -36.94 -0.38 -7.34
C LEU A 56 -36.06 -0.92 -6.19
N GLU A 57 -34.80 -0.48 -6.11
CA GLU A 57 -33.86 -0.87 -5.04
C GLU A 57 -34.32 -0.36 -3.65
N ASP A 58 -34.91 0.85 -3.55
CA ASP A 58 -35.48 1.38 -2.30
C ASP A 58 -36.80 0.69 -1.88
N ARG A 59 -37.52 0.07 -2.83
CA ARG A 59 -38.83 -0.55 -2.57
C ARG A 59 -38.73 -1.97 -2.03
N ASP A 60 -37.65 -2.68 -2.34
CA ASP A 60 -37.45 -4.06 -1.93
C ASP A 60 -36.63 -4.21 -0.63
N GLY A 61 -36.08 -3.13 -0.06
CA GLY A 61 -35.38 -3.20 1.22
C GLY A 61 -34.28 -4.28 1.27
N VAL A 62 -33.77 -4.70 0.11
CA VAL A 62 -32.68 -5.66 -0.01
C VAL A 62 -31.43 -4.88 0.36
N GLU A 63 -31.19 -4.75 1.67
CA GLU A 63 -29.84 -4.47 2.16
C GLU A 63 -28.94 -5.49 1.44
N GLU A 64 -28.07 -5.00 0.56
CA GLU A 64 -27.08 -5.75 -0.20
C GLU A 64 -26.34 -6.68 0.78
N VAL A 65 -26.78 -7.94 0.84
CA VAL A 65 -26.46 -8.86 1.93
C VAL A 65 -24.98 -9.18 1.87
N GLY A 66 -24.18 -8.47 2.67
CA GLY A 66 -22.74 -8.71 2.85
C GLY A 66 -21.81 -7.51 2.59
N GLY A 67 -22.32 -6.37 2.11
CA GLY A 67 -21.49 -5.17 1.92
C GLY A 67 -21.22 -4.40 3.23
N PRO A 68 -20.07 -3.71 3.41
CA PRO A 68 -19.86 -2.84 4.54
C PRO A 68 -20.90 -1.72 4.60
N LYS A 69 -21.42 -1.43 5.81
CA LYS A 69 -22.48 -0.44 6.00
C LYS A 69 -21.96 0.99 5.82
N SER A 70 -22.54 1.72 4.87
CA SER A 70 -22.25 3.13 4.62
C SER A 70 -22.50 4.00 5.85
N ARG A 71 -21.59 4.94 6.13
CA ARG A 71 -21.76 5.95 7.21
C ARG A 71 -22.57 7.16 6.73
N VAL A 72 -22.84 7.23 5.43
CA VAL A 72 -23.61 8.29 4.78
C VAL A 72 -25.10 7.91 4.72
N ARG A 73 -25.96 8.86 5.11
CA ARG A 73 -27.42 8.69 5.04
C ARG A 73 -27.87 8.62 3.58
N SER A 74 -28.83 7.74 3.29
CA SER A 74 -29.41 7.55 1.95
C SER A 74 -29.97 8.86 1.40
N GLY A 75 -29.84 9.07 0.08
CA GLY A 75 -30.37 10.24 -0.61
C GLY A 75 -29.62 11.55 -0.35
N LYS A 76 -28.55 11.55 0.45
CA LYS A 76 -27.70 12.72 0.64
C LYS A 76 -26.87 12.95 -0.63
N GLN A 77 -26.96 14.16 -1.19
CA GLN A 77 -26.21 14.54 -2.38
C GLN A 77 -24.94 15.34 -2.05
N ILE A 78 -23.91 15.17 -2.86
CA ILE A 78 -22.63 15.88 -2.77
C ILE A 78 -22.21 16.42 -4.14
N THR A 79 -21.56 17.57 -4.15
CA THR A 79 -21.08 18.21 -5.37
C THR A 79 -19.79 17.55 -5.87
N GLN A 80 -19.49 17.61 -7.16
CA GLN A 80 -18.22 17.11 -7.71
C GLN A 80 -16.99 17.66 -6.97
N THR A 81 -16.97 18.97 -6.70
CA THR A 81 -15.88 19.64 -5.98
C THR A 81 -15.74 19.12 -4.55
N ASN A 82 -16.85 18.85 -3.87
CA ASN A 82 -16.82 18.30 -2.52
C ASN A 82 -16.46 16.81 -2.52
N ALA A 83 -16.89 16.03 -3.51
CA ALA A 83 -16.51 14.62 -3.65
C ALA A 83 -14.98 14.49 -3.80
N THR A 84 -14.40 15.21 -4.74
CA THR A 84 -12.94 15.20 -4.97
C THR A 84 -12.17 15.70 -3.73
N GLN A 85 -12.61 16.79 -3.10
CA GLN A 85 -11.92 17.35 -1.93
C GLN A 85 -12.08 16.52 -0.66
N LEU A 86 -13.28 16.06 -0.32
CA LEU A 86 -13.55 15.39 0.96
C LEU A 86 -13.19 13.91 0.91
N TYR A 87 -13.38 13.24 -0.22
CA TYR A 87 -13.14 11.80 -0.38
C TYR A 87 -11.81 11.47 -1.09
N ARG A 88 -11.02 12.49 -1.45
CA ARG A 88 -9.72 12.33 -2.12
C ARG A 88 -9.82 11.47 -3.38
N LEU A 89 -10.85 11.76 -4.17
CA LEU A 89 -11.11 11.14 -5.46
C LEU A 89 -10.66 12.07 -6.58
N ASN A 90 -10.31 11.48 -7.72
CA ASN A 90 -10.06 12.21 -8.95
C ASN A 90 -11.36 12.29 -9.78
N VAL A 91 -11.37 13.15 -10.81
CA VAL A 91 -12.55 13.34 -11.66
C VAL A 91 -12.87 12.06 -12.47
N GLU A 92 -11.85 11.28 -12.79
CA GLU A 92 -11.95 10.00 -13.49
C GLU A 92 -12.72 8.96 -12.68
N ASP A 93 -12.54 8.94 -11.35
CA ASP A 93 -13.25 8.02 -10.45
C ASP A 93 -14.76 8.28 -10.43
N LEU A 94 -15.17 9.50 -10.80
CA LEU A 94 -16.56 9.94 -10.79
C LEU A 94 -17.28 9.68 -12.13
N ARG A 95 -16.56 9.21 -13.15
CA ARG A 95 -17.07 9.13 -14.53
C ARG A 95 -18.25 8.16 -14.65
N ASP A 96 -18.19 7.06 -13.91
CA ASP A 96 -19.17 5.97 -13.97
C ASP A 96 -20.26 6.08 -12.89
N ILE A 97 -20.23 7.15 -12.08
CA ILE A 97 -21.21 7.38 -11.01
C ILE A 97 -22.35 8.24 -11.55
N PRO A 98 -23.62 7.79 -11.45
CA PRO A 98 -24.78 8.58 -11.85
C PRO A 98 -24.86 9.90 -11.08
N TYR A 99 -25.19 10.99 -11.78
CA TYR A 99 -25.34 12.32 -11.20
C TYR A 99 -26.52 13.08 -11.78
N ASP A 100 -27.03 14.02 -11.00
CA ASP A 100 -27.94 15.06 -11.43
C ASP A 100 -27.16 16.32 -11.80
N GLU A 101 -27.61 17.03 -12.85
CA GLU A 101 -27.03 18.31 -13.24
C GLU A 101 -28.00 19.44 -12.86
N GLU A 102 -27.56 20.30 -11.96
CA GLU A 102 -28.28 21.49 -11.53
C GLU A 102 -27.67 22.73 -12.18
N ARG A 103 -28.50 23.58 -12.80
CA ARG A 103 -28.07 24.86 -13.34
C ARG A 103 -28.21 25.94 -12.28
N ILE A 104 -27.13 26.64 -12.00
CA ILE A 104 -27.08 27.70 -10.99
C ILE A 104 -26.76 29.01 -11.69
N ASP A 105 -27.65 29.98 -11.55
CA ASP A 105 -27.37 31.35 -11.93
C ASP A 105 -26.41 31.96 -10.91
N ILE A 106 -25.22 32.32 -11.36
CA ILE A 106 -24.19 32.90 -10.50
C ILE A 106 -24.51 34.39 -10.39
N PRO A 107 -24.84 34.91 -9.19
CA PRO A 107 -25.03 36.33 -9.01
C PRO A 107 -23.77 37.08 -9.49
N SER A 108 -23.97 38.15 -10.25
CA SER A 108 -22.91 38.99 -10.82
C SER A 108 -22.16 38.43 -12.04
N LYS A 109 -22.57 37.29 -12.62
CA LYS A 109 -22.01 36.80 -13.89
C LYS A 109 -23.10 36.52 -14.93
N PRO A 110 -22.89 36.85 -16.22
CA PRO A 110 -23.89 36.66 -17.26
C PRO A 110 -24.02 35.20 -17.74
N TYR A 111 -23.38 34.24 -17.05
CA TYR A 111 -23.41 32.83 -17.43
C TYR A 111 -23.97 31.97 -16.29
N THR A 112 -24.77 30.97 -16.68
CA THR A 112 -25.26 29.92 -15.80
C THR A 112 -24.18 28.85 -15.65
N GLY A 113 -23.81 28.53 -14.40
CA GLY A 113 -22.93 27.42 -14.09
C GLY A 113 -23.70 26.10 -14.03
N SER A 114 -23.06 24.99 -14.37
CA SER A 114 -23.60 23.65 -14.10
C SER A 114 -22.91 23.08 -12.85
N LYS A 115 -23.70 22.43 -12.00
CA LYS A 115 -23.24 21.71 -10.81
C LYS A 115 -23.68 20.27 -10.92
N TYR A 116 -22.72 19.36 -10.76
CA TYR A 116 -22.97 17.92 -10.77
C TYR A 116 -23.17 17.44 -9.33
N LEU A 117 -24.34 16.85 -9.06
CA LEU A 117 -24.77 16.33 -7.78
C LEU A 117 -24.76 14.80 -7.83
N TYR A 118 -23.88 14.20 -7.03
CA TYR A 118 -23.74 12.76 -6.90
C TYR A 118 -24.41 12.30 -5.61
N GLU A 119 -24.84 11.05 -5.55
CA GLU A 119 -25.22 10.43 -4.28
C GLU A 119 -23.96 10.18 -3.44
N GLU A 120 -23.89 10.75 -2.24
CA GLU A 120 -22.68 10.74 -1.41
C GLU A 120 -22.31 9.31 -0.94
N ARG A 121 -23.29 8.40 -0.89
CA ARG A 121 -23.05 6.98 -0.60
C ARG A 121 -22.30 6.27 -1.72
N ASP A 122 -22.62 6.55 -2.98
CA ASP A 122 -21.91 5.97 -4.12
C ASP A 122 -20.46 6.50 -4.17
N ILE A 123 -20.29 7.79 -3.88
CA ILE A 123 -18.97 8.42 -3.71
C ILE A 123 -18.16 7.72 -2.61
N GLU A 124 -18.78 7.45 -1.46
CA GLU A 124 -18.14 6.77 -0.34
C GLU A 124 -17.66 5.36 -0.73
N ARG A 125 -18.50 4.57 -1.41
CA ARG A 125 -18.13 3.22 -1.88
C ARG A 125 -16.97 3.23 -2.87
N VAL A 126 -16.95 4.19 -3.79
CA VAL A 126 -15.83 4.37 -4.72
C VAL A 126 -14.55 4.78 -3.98
N ALA A 127 -14.67 5.64 -2.96
CA ALA A 127 -13.54 6.00 -2.10
C ALA A 127 -12.99 4.79 -1.32
N TRP A 128 -13.86 3.92 -0.79
CA TRP A 128 -13.42 2.68 -0.16
C TRP A 128 -12.66 1.80 -1.14
N LYS A 129 -13.21 1.56 -2.34
CA LYS A 129 -12.56 0.75 -3.37
C LYS A 129 -11.17 1.31 -3.74
N ARG A 130 -11.04 2.63 -3.81
CA ARG A 130 -9.76 3.30 -4.14
C ARG A 130 -8.72 3.23 -3.02
N HIS A 131 -9.15 3.33 -1.75
CA HIS A 131 -8.23 3.57 -0.62
C HIS A 131 -8.12 2.39 0.37
N GLY A 132 -8.58 1.18 0.00
CA GLY A 132 -8.31 -0.01 0.81
C GLY A 132 -9.42 -1.05 0.91
N GLY A 133 -10.49 -0.94 0.13
CA GLY A 133 -11.54 -1.96 0.03
C GLY A 133 -12.65 -1.87 1.09
N GLY A 134 -12.53 -1.01 2.09
CA GLY A 134 -13.50 -0.90 3.17
C GLY A 134 -13.55 0.45 3.91
N PRO A 135 -14.52 0.59 4.84
CA PRO A 135 -14.72 1.80 5.63
C PRO A 135 -13.58 2.07 6.63
N ASP A 136 -12.95 1.02 7.16
CA ASP A 136 -11.94 1.14 8.20
C ASP A 136 -10.59 1.54 7.62
N GLU A 137 -10.21 0.99 6.47
CA GLU A 137 -9.03 1.39 5.72
C GLU A 137 -9.14 2.83 5.22
N PHE A 138 -10.32 3.22 4.73
CA PHE A 138 -10.57 4.60 4.32
C PHE A 138 -10.52 5.57 5.51
N GLN A 139 -11.00 5.17 6.69
CA GLN A 139 -10.87 5.96 7.91
C GLN A 139 -9.40 6.14 8.30
N ALA A 140 -8.61 5.07 8.32
CA ALA A 140 -7.18 5.12 8.62
C ALA A 140 -6.42 6.05 7.65
N TYR A 141 -6.74 5.97 6.36
CA TYR A 141 -6.21 6.89 5.34
C TYR A 141 -6.55 8.36 5.64
N LEU A 142 -7.80 8.65 6.03
CA LEU A 142 -8.20 10.02 6.41
C LEU A 142 -7.53 10.52 7.69
N ASP A 143 -7.20 9.63 8.63
CA ASP A 143 -6.51 9.98 9.87
C ASP A 143 -5.02 10.29 9.63
N ASP A 144 -4.31 9.52 8.79
CA ASP A 144 -2.93 9.84 8.34
C ASP A 144 -2.86 11.20 7.61
N LEU A 145 -3.80 11.45 6.69
CA LEU A 145 -3.89 12.74 6.02
C LEU A 145 -4.17 13.89 6.99
N ARG A 146 -4.99 13.65 8.02
CA ARG A 146 -5.28 14.65 9.03
C ARG A 146 -4.03 15.00 9.82
N GLU A 147 -3.28 14.00 10.27
CA GLU A 147 -2.05 14.20 11.04
C GLU A 147 -1.02 15.03 10.26
N LYS A 148 -0.75 14.62 9.00
CA LYS A 148 0.12 15.35 8.08
C LYS A 148 -0.37 16.78 7.86
N TYR A 149 -1.67 16.97 7.66
CA TYR A 149 -2.25 18.29 7.46
C TYR A 149 -2.12 19.18 8.71
N THR A 150 -2.38 18.65 9.90
CA THR A 150 -2.27 19.42 11.15
C THR A 150 -0.85 19.84 11.45
N ARG A 151 0.13 19.00 11.08
CA ARG A 151 1.56 19.31 11.20
C ARG A 151 1.96 20.48 10.28
N ASN A 152 1.50 20.45 9.03
CA ASN A 152 1.87 21.43 8.02
C ASN A 152 1.04 22.72 8.06
N HIS A 153 -0.15 22.68 8.67
CA HIS A 153 -1.11 23.79 8.68
C HIS A 153 -1.72 23.98 10.08
N PRO A 154 -0.92 24.40 11.08
CA PRO A 154 -1.42 24.63 12.42
C PRO A 154 -2.56 25.65 12.41
N GLY A 155 -3.63 25.36 13.14
CA GLY A 155 -4.83 26.21 13.24
C GLY A 155 -5.84 26.09 12.09
N LYS A 156 -5.53 25.38 10.99
CA LYS A 156 -6.52 25.11 9.93
C LYS A 156 -7.25 23.80 10.17
N VAL A 157 -8.56 23.80 9.95
CA VAL A 157 -9.40 22.60 10.10
C VAL A 157 -9.25 21.69 8.88
N PHE A 158 -8.87 20.44 9.11
CA PHE A 158 -8.86 19.41 8.07
C PHE A 158 -10.29 19.14 7.57
N LYS A 159 -10.49 19.26 6.25
CA LYS A 159 -11.78 18.97 5.62
C LYS A 159 -11.93 17.46 5.42
N ALA A 160 -12.95 16.88 6.06
CA ALA A 160 -13.33 15.46 5.94
C ALA A 160 -14.87 15.34 5.83
N PRO A 161 -15.39 14.22 5.26
CA PRO A 161 -16.82 13.98 5.23
C PRO A 161 -17.39 13.88 6.66
N THR A 162 -18.64 14.32 6.85
CA THR A 162 -19.22 14.48 8.20
C THR A 162 -19.18 13.19 9.04
N GLY A 163 -19.37 12.02 8.42
CA GLY A 163 -19.33 10.72 9.11
C GLY A 163 -17.93 10.26 9.54
N TYR A 164 -16.87 10.92 9.07
CA TYR A 164 -15.46 10.58 9.36
C TYR A 164 -14.77 11.64 10.22
N LYS A 165 -15.49 12.71 10.60
CA LYS A 165 -14.96 13.70 11.51
C LYS A 165 -14.82 13.06 12.90
N PRO A 166 -13.68 13.25 13.59
CA PRO A 166 -13.52 12.76 14.94
C PRO A 166 -14.63 13.42 15.76
N ARG A 167 -15.46 12.59 16.40
CA ARG A 167 -16.49 13.09 17.28
C ARG A 167 -15.77 13.80 18.42
N ALA A 168 -15.81 15.13 18.42
CA ALA A 168 -15.27 15.90 19.53
C ALA A 168 -15.81 15.26 20.82
N PRO A 169 -14.95 14.98 21.82
CA PRO A 169 -15.42 14.44 23.08
C PRO A 169 -16.54 15.36 23.52
N ARG A 170 -17.77 14.83 23.57
CA ARG A 170 -18.91 15.61 24.04
C ARG A 170 -18.50 16.07 25.42
N ALA A 171 -18.17 17.35 25.55
CA ALA A 171 -17.99 18.01 26.83
C ALA A 171 -19.28 17.71 27.57
N SER A 172 -19.20 16.68 28.41
CA SER A 172 -20.36 16.19 29.12
C SER A 172 -20.64 17.32 30.07
N ALA A 173 -21.69 18.07 29.80
CA ALA A 173 -22.25 19.03 30.74
C ALA A 173 -22.73 18.22 31.95
N LYS A 174 -21.78 17.82 32.81
CA LYS A 174 -22.00 17.35 34.16
C LYS A 174 -22.49 18.57 34.92
N LYS A 175 -23.79 18.82 34.83
CA LYS A 175 -24.52 19.51 35.89
C LYS A 175 -24.25 18.69 37.16
N ALA A 176 -23.61 19.35 38.12
CA ALA A 176 -23.17 18.77 39.37
C ALA A 176 -24.31 18.01 40.06
N ARG A 177 -24.10 16.70 40.25
CA ARG A 177 -24.60 16.00 41.43
C ARG A 177 -23.39 15.29 42.02
N ALA A 178 -22.98 15.76 43.19
CA ALA A 178 -21.87 15.25 43.95
C ALA A 178 -22.14 13.79 44.30
N THR A 179 -21.56 12.90 43.51
CA THR A 179 -21.11 11.60 43.99
C THR A 179 -19.61 11.61 43.79
N THR A 180 -18.91 11.43 44.90
CA THR A 180 -17.46 11.22 45.01
C THR A 180 -17.08 10.04 44.12
N THR A 181 -16.83 10.33 42.85
CA THR A 181 -16.16 9.42 41.92
C THR A 181 -14.77 9.98 41.73
N THR A 182 -13.84 9.33 42.42
CA THR A 182 -12.39 9.46 42.32
C THR A 182 -11.98 9.67 40.87
N ALA A 183 -11.31 10.78 40.60
CA ALA A 183 -10.70 11.05 39.31
C ALA A 183 -9.69 9.95 39.02
N ALA A 184 -9.98 9.13 38.01
CA ALA A 184 -8.99 8.26 37.41
C ALA A 184 -7.96 9.15 36.72
N THR A 185 -6.85 9.38 37.41
CA THR A 185 -5.58 9.82 36.84
C THR A 185 -5.37 9.09 35.53
N ALA A 186 -5.01 9.80 34.45
CA ALA A 186 -4.58 9.20 33.20
C ALA A 186 -3.46 8.22 33.53
N GLY A 187 -3.83 6.94 33.65
CA GLY A 187 -2.99 5.94 34.28
C GLY A 187 -1.77 5.73 33.42
N ASP A 188 -0.60 5.79 34.04
CA ASP A 188 0.60 5.15 33.53
C ASP A 188 0.20 3.76 33.02
N LYS A 189 0.11 3.60 31.71
CA LYS A 189 -0.06 2.28 31.11
C LYS A 189 1.24 1.55 31.36
N GLN A 190 1.28 0.84 32.48
CA GLN A 190 2.39 -0.01 32.83
C GLN A 190 2.68 -0.91 31.62
N LEU A 191 3.90 -0.81 31.09
CA LEU A 191 4.32 -1.65 29.97
C LEU A 191 4.19 -3.12 30.36
N PRO A 192 3.75 -3.99 29.44
CA PRO A 192 3.73 -5.43 29.70
C PRO A 192 5.13 -5.91 30.08
N SER A 193 5.19 -6.88 30.99
CA SER A 193 6.46 -7.50 31.36
C SER A 193 7.09 -8.24 30.17
N VAL A 194 8.42 -8.38 30.17
CA VAL A 194 9.16 -9.15 29.15
C VAL A 194 8.59 -10.57 28.98
N THR A 195 8.18 -11.20 30.08
CA THR A 195 7.57 -12.55 30.05
C THR A 195 6.21 -12.56 29.34
N GLU A 196 5.39 -11.54 29.54
CA GLU A 196 4.11 -11.40 28.83
C GLU A 196 4.33 -11.12 27.34
N LEU A 197 5.30 -10.27 27.00
CA LEU A 197 5.69 -10.00 25.61
C LEU A 197 6.17 -11.29 24.93
N ALA A 198 7.04 -12.07 25.58
CA ALA A 198 7.50 -13.36 25.04
C ALA A 198 6.35 -14.34 24.78
N LYS A 199 5.34 -14.38 25.67
CA LYS A 199 4.13 -15.19 25.48
C LYS A 199 3.33 -14.71 24.26
N GLN A 200 3.18 -13.40 24.09
CA GLN A 200 2.45 -12.83 22.95
C GLN A 200 3.17 -13.08 21.62
N PHE A 201 4.50 -12.92 21.58
CA PHE A 201 5.31 -13.28 20.41
C PHE A 201 5.23 -14.76 20.08
N LYS A 202 5.22 -15.64 21.08
CA LYS A 202 5.01 -17.08 20.87
C LYS A 202 3.64 -17.34 20.24
N THR A 203 2.57 -16.67 20.69
CA THR A 203 1.25 -16.79 20.06
C THR A 203 1.28 -16.29 18.62
N LYS A 204 1.87 -15.12 18.36
CA LYS A 204 2.00 -14.53 17.03
C LYS A 204 2.86 -15.36 16.07
N GLY A 205 3.88 -16.04 16.61
CA GLY A 205 4.70 -17.06 15.95
C GLY A 205 4.05 -18.45 15.89
N GLN A 206 2.74 -18.56 16.12
CA GLN A 206 1.97 -19.80 16.01
C GLN A 206 2.45 -20.93 16.95
N GLY A 207 2.91 -20.55 18.14
CA GLY A 207 3.41 -21.44 19.18
C GLY A 207 4.92 -21.69 19.15
N ASP A 208 5.62 -21.27 18.09
CA ASP A 208 7.06 -21.39 17.95
C ASP A 208 7.77 -20.14 18.54
N LYS A 209 8.98 -20.35 19.06
CA LYS A 209 9.82 -19.32 19.67
C LYS A 209 10.63 -18.53 18.65
N TRP A 210 10.63 -18.92 17.37
CA TRP A 210 11.47 -18.27 16.35
C TRP A 210 11.29 -16.74 16.32
N LEU A 211 10.04 -16.25 16.34
CA LEU A 211 9.75 -14.82 16.23
C LEU A 211 10.29 -14.05 17.42
N TRP A 212 10.06 -14.58 18.63
CA TRP A 212 10.62 -14.02 19.86
C TRP A 212 12.15 -13.96 19.79
N ASN A 213 12.81 -15.05 19.41
CA ASN A 213 14.27 -15.10 19.36
C ASN A 213 14.84 -14.08 18.37
N VAL A 214 14.23 -13.94 17.18
CA VAL A 214 14.69 -12.99 16.17
C VAL A 214 14.51 -11.55 16.68
N VAL A 215 13.32 -11.20 17.16
CA VAL A 215 13.03 -9.86 17.67
C VAL A 215 13.88 -9.50 18.88
N GLN A 216 14.03 -10.43 19.84
CA GLN A 216 14.87 -10.22 21.01
C GLN A 216 16.33 -9.98 20.62
N ASN A 217 16.86 -10.77 19.68
CA ASN A 217 18.23 -10.57 19.19
C ASN A 217 18.41 -9.20 18.52
N GLN A 218 17.42 -8.71 17.77
CA GLN A 218 17.47 -7.37 17.17
C GLN A 218 17.46 -6.26 18.24
N VAL A 219 16.65 -6.39 19.28
CA VAL A 219 16.57 -5.40 20.36
C VAL A 219 17.83 -5.41 21.24
N LEU A 220 18.51 -6.56 21.37
CA LEU A 220 19.74 -6.71 22.16
C LEU A 220 21.00 -6.18 21.46
N VAL A 221 21.00 -6.03 20.13
CA VAL A 221 22.13 -5.42 19.42
C VAL A 221 22.10 -3.92 19.72
N ASP A 222 23.00 -3.50 20.62
CA ASP A 222 23.09 -2.19 21.28
C ASP A 222 22.62 -1.00 20.41
N HIS A 223 21.45 -0.47 20.75
CA HIS A 223 21.11 0.93 20.47
C HIS A 223 21.32 1.69 21.78
N PRO A 224 22.41 2.47 21.88
CA PRO A 224 22.90 2.94 23.17
C PRO A 224 21.95 3.90 23.89
N ASP A 225 21.07 4.64 23.22
CA ASP A 225 20.35 5.73 23.89
C ASP A 225 18.93 5.92 23.34
N ASP A 226 17.94 5.85 24.25
CA ASP A 226 16.65 6.60 24.28
C ASP A 226 15.37 5.77 24.54
N VAL A 227 15.25 4.53 24.05
CA VAL A 227 14.01 3.74 24.23
C VAL A 227 14.26 2.43 25.00
N PRO A 228 13.55 2.18 26.13
CA PRO A 228 13.62 0.91 26.85
C PRO A 228 13.36 -0.29 25.93
N GLY A 229 14.11 -1.39 26.12
CA GLY A 229 13.98 -2.59 25.28
C GLY A 229 12.55 -3.16 25.30
N GLU A 230 11.85 -3.09 26.43
CA GLU A 230 10.45 -3.50 26.57
C GLU A 230 9.50 -2.68 25.69
N ALA A 231 9.76 -1.37 25.55
CA ALA A 231 8.95 -0.51 24.69
C ALA A 231 9.16 -0.86 23.22
N ARG A 232 10.41 -1.15 22.81
CA ARG A 232 10.72 -1.63 21.46
C ARG A 232 10.11 -3.00 21.18
N LEU A 233 10.13 -3.92 22.13
CA LEU A 233 9.46 -5.23 22.03
C LEU A 233 7.94 -5.08 21.90
N ALA A 234 7.31 -4.22 22.70
CA ALA A 234 5.87 -3.95 22.63
C ALA A 234 5.48 -3.32 21.28
N MET A 235 6.26 -2.36 20.79
CA MET A 235 6.08 -1.76 19.47
C MET A 235 6.24 -2.80 18.36
N ALA A 236 7.28 -3.62 18.40
CA ALA A 236 7.49 -4.68 17.41
C ALA A 236 6.33 -5.67 17.38
N LEU A 237 5.79 -6.02 18.55
CA LEU A 237 4.62 -6.90 18.65
C LEU A 237 3.38 -6.28 17.97
N GLU A 238 3.17 -4.97 18.12
CA GLU A 238 2.08 -4.24 17.49
C GLU A 238 2.26 -4.13 15.98
N LYS A 239 3.46 -3.72 15.53
CA LYS A 239 3.74 -3.35 14.13
C LYS A 239 3.99 -4.54 13.21
N LEU A 240 4.59 -5.62 13.71
CA LEU A 240 4.85 -6.79 12.88
C LEU A 240 3.53 -7.44 12.44
N PRO A 241 3.47 -8.03 11.24
CA PRO A 241 2.24 -8.63 10.74
C PRO A 241 1.92 -9.95 11.43
N GLU A 242 0.73 -10.49 11.18
CA GLU A 242 0.41 -11.87 11.55
C GLU A 242 1.09 -12.86 10.60
N TYR A 243 1.75 -13.87 11.17
CA TYR A 243 2.46 -14.87 10.39
C TYR A 243 1.56 -16.09 10.14
N PRO A 244 1.56 -16.64 8.92
CA PRO A 244 0.86 -17.88 8.67
C PRO A 244 1.48 -19.03 9.48
N ARG A 245 0.78 -20.16 9.55
CA ARG A 245 1.35 -21.35 10.19
C ARG A 245 2.59 -21.82 9.41
N ARG A 246 3.68 -22.09 10.14
CA ARG A 246 4.88 -22.71 9.59
C ARG A 246 4.61 -24.17 9.26
N ILE A 247 4.85 -24.55 8.00
CA ILE A 247 4.60 -25.89 7.49
C ILE A 247 5.91 -26.45 6.98
N ALA A 248 6.31 -27.60 7.50
CA ALA A 248 7.52 -28.28 7.05
C ALA A 248 7.30 -28.89 5.66
N PRO A 249 8.34 -28.95 4.81
CA PRO A 249 8.28 -29.68 3.56
C PRO A 249 7.90 -31.16 3.77
N PRO A 250 7.24 -31.81 2.81
CA PRO A 250 6.92 -33.23 2.90
C PRO A 250 8.17 -34.09 3.16
N PRO A 251 8.05 -35.17 3.96
CA PRO A 251 9.14 -36.11 4.14
C PRO A 251 9.48 -36.78 2.81
N GLY A 252 10.77 -36.92 2.50
CA GLY A 252 11.23 -37.33 1.17
C GLY A 252 11.12 -36.16 0.19
N SER A 253 12.18 -35.35 0.10
CA SER A 253 12.16 -34.15 -0.74
C SER A 253 12.05 -34.54 -2.21
N SER A 254 10.98 -34.08 -2.85
CA SER A 254 10.78 -34.29 -4.28
C SER A 254 11.86 -33.56 -5.09
N PRO A 255 12.06 -33.94 -6.37
CA PRO A 255 13.03 -33.27 -7.23
C PRO A 255 12.86 -31.74 -7.30
N SER A 256 11.62 -31.23 -7.26
CA SER A 256 11.33 -29.79 -7.30
C SER A 256 11.70 -29.07 -6.00
N PHE A 257 11.47 -29.68 -4.83
CA PHE A 257 11.96 -29.14 -3.55
C PHE A 257 13.48 -29.16 -3.45
N GLU A 258 14.14 -30.22 -3.93
CA GLU A 258 15.61 -30.29 -3.97
C GLU A 258 16.20 -29.25 -4.94
N ALA A 259 15.53 -28.98 -6.06
CA ALA A 259 15.91 -27.89 -6.96
C ALA A 259 15.81 -26.52 -6.26
N LEU A 260 14.72 -26.23 -5.56
CA LEU A 260 14.58 -25.01 -4.78
C LEU A 260 15.70 -24.89 -3.73
N LYS A 261 15.96 -25.93 -2.94
CA LYS A 261 17.05 -25.93 -1.95
C LYS A 261 18.41 -25.66 -2.59
N ARG A 262 18.68 -26.21 -3.78
CA ARG A 262 19.93 -25.96 -4.52
C ARG A 262 20.05 -24.50 -4.93
N VAL A 263 18.97 -23.89 -5.42
CA VAL A 263 18.92 -22.45 -5.72
C VAL A 263 19.19 -21.65 -4.44
N LEU A 264 18.44 -21.93 -3.36
CA LEU A 264 18.58 -21.25 -2.07
C LEU A 264 19.97 -21.41 -1.43
N LYS A 265 20.68 -22.51 -1.68
CA LYS A 265 22.07 -22.70 -1.23
C LYS A 265 23.03 -21.70 -1.89
N ALA A 266 22.72 -21.24 -3.10
CA ALA A 266 23.51 -20.23 -3.80
C ALA A 266 23.15 -18.78 -3.41
N ALA A 267 22.20 -18.59 -2.50
CA ALA A 267 21.80 -17.25 -2.06
C ALA A 267 23.00 -16.47 -1.49
N PRO A 268 23.07 -15.16 -1.76
CA PRO A 268 24.06 -14.31 -1.13
C PRO A 268 23.84 -14.26 0.39
N THR A 269 24.93 -14.13 1.15
CA THR A 269 24.88 -14.05 2.62
C THR A 269 25.57 -12.77 3.08
N LYS A 270 24.94 -12.02 4.01
CA LYS A 270 25.57 -10.88 4.67
C LYS A 270 26.63 -11.40 5.64
N LEU A 271 27.87 -10.97 5.49
CA LEU A 271 28.94 -11.17 6.47
C LEU A 271 29.19 -9.85 7.20
N GLU A 272 29.71 -9.91 8.43
CA GLU A 272 30.09 -8.72 9.20
C GLU A 272 31.07 -7.81 8.43
N LYS A 273 31.93 -8.40 7.57
CA LYS A 273 32.96 -7.69 6.79
C LYS A 273 32.61 -7.50 5.31
N GLY A 274 31.34 -7.64 4.94
CA GLY A 274 30.89 -7.46 3.55
C GLY A 274 29.96 -8.58 3.11
N VAL A 275 30.09 -9.00 1.86
CA VAL A 275 29.04 -9.78 1.21
C VAL A 275 29.65 -10.92 0.41
N THR A 276 29.13 -12.12 0.59
CA THR A 276 29.52 -13.26 -0.25
C THR A 276 28.70 -13.33 -1.52
N ASN A 277 29.34 -13.83 -2.59
CA ASN A 277 28.69 -14.15 -3.85
C ASN A 277 28.05 -12.95 -4.56
N GLY A 278 28.87 -11.90 -4.81
CA GLY A 278 28.46 -10.63 -5.43
C GLY A 278 27.70 -10.75 -6.76
N GLN A 279 27.79 -11.89 -7.46
CA GLN A 279 27.05 -12.14 -8.71
C GLN A 279 25.53 -12.27 -8.52
N ASN A 280 25.07 -12.64 -7.32
CA ASN A 280 23.64 -12.80 -7.03
C ASN A 280 23.05 -11.57 -6.32
N ILE A 281 23.70 -10.42 -6.42
CA ILE A 281 23.31 -9.20 -5.71
C ILE A 281 23.30 -8.02 -6.67
N ASP A 282 22.21 -7.28 -6.64
CA ASP A 282 22.14 -5.98 -7.28
C ASP A 282 22.28 -4.88 -6.23
N ARG A 283 22.92 -3.78 -6.64
CA ARG A 283 23.03 -2.53 -5.87
C ARG A 283 22.11 -1.51 -6.51
N GLU A 284 21.38 -0.76 -5.68
CA GLU A 284 20.72 0.44 -6.19
C GLU A 284 21.79 1.41 -6.69
N ALA A 285 21.71 1.76 -7.97
CA ALA A 285 22.68 2.63 -8.61
C ALA A 285 22.71 4.00 -7.94
N GLY A 286 23.90 4.44 -7.52
CA GLY A 286 24.17 5.85 -7.24
C GLY A 286 24.34 6.29 -5.79
N ASN A 287 24.17 5.42 -4.78
CA ASN A 287 24.40 5.81 -3.38
C ASN A 287 25.31 4.82 -2.63
N PRO A 288 26.47 5.26 -2.08
CA PRO A 288 27.18 4.48 -1.08
C PRO A 288 26.26 4.32 0.14
N GLY A 289 25.92 3.07 0.47
CA GLY A 289 24.92 2.75 1.49
C GLY A 289 23.55 2.34 0.95
N SER A 290 23.39 2.21 -0.38
CA SER A 290 22.18 1.61 -0.92
C SER A 290 21.95 0.20 -0.38
N GLU A 291 20.67 -0.12 -0.15
CA GLU A 291 20.25 -1.44 0.25
C GLU A 291 20.67 -2.46 -0.82
N LEU A 292 21.21 -3.58 -0.36
CA LEU A 292 21.57 -4.69 -1.22
C LEU A 292 20.40 -5.66 -1.30
N PHE A 293 20.07 -6.12 -2.50
CA PHE A 293 19.00 -7.07 -2.74
C PHE A 293 19.52 -8.27 -3.52
N TRP A 294 18.77 -9.38 -3.52
CA TRP A 294 19.03 -10.45 -4.46
C TRP A 294 18.90 -9.92 -5.88
N SER A 295 19.78 -10.36 -6.78
CA SER A 295 19.72 -9.90 -8.17
C SER A 295 18.45 -10.39 -8.87
N GLU A 296 18.00 -9.67 -9.90
CA GLU A 296 16.83 -10.05 -10.69
C GLU A 296 16.96 -11.48 -11.25
N GLU A 297 18.16 -11.86 -11.71
CA GLU A 297 18.46 -13.21 -12.19
C GLU A 297 18.30 -14.26 -11.09
N TYR A 298 18.74 -13.95 -9.86
CA TYR A 298 18.58 -14.85 -8.74
C TYR A 298 17.10 -14.98 -8.33
N PHE A 299 16.36 -13.88 -8.25
CA PHE A 299 14.91 -13.91 -8.03
C PHE A 299 14.20 -14.75 -9.09
N THR A 300 14.55 -14.61 -10.36
CA THR A 300 14.00 -15.39 -11.47
C THR A 300 14.17 -16.90 -11.23
N ARG A 301 15.35 -17.35 -10.82
CA ARG A 301 15.59 -18.76 -10.49
C ARG A 301 14.77 -19.24 -9.29
N VAL A 302 14.60 -18.40 -8.27
CA VAL A 302 13.74 -18.72 -7.11
C VAL A 302 12.27 -18.84 -7.54
N TYR A 303 11.75 -17.91 -8.33
CA TYR A 303 10.38 -17.97 -8.84
C TYR A 303 10.13 -19.18 -9.72
N GLN A 304 11.07 -19.51 -10.61
CA GLN A 304 10.95 -20.72 -11.42
C GLN A 304 10.81 -21.98 -10.56
N ALA A 305 11.67 -22.13 -9.54
CA ALA A 305 11.61 -23.27 -8.64
C ALA A 305 10.29 -23.34 -7.84
N LEU A 306 9.76 -22.18 -7.43
CA LEU A 306 8.45 -22.12 -6.74
C LEU A 306 7.28 -22.45 -7.69
N ILE A 307 7.33 -22.00 -8.93
CA ILE A 307 6.35 -22.36 -9.97
C ILE A 307 6.37 -23.88 -10.19
N ASP A 308 7.55 -24.48 -10.28
CA ASP A 308 7.70 -25.93 -10.49
C ASP A 308 7.12 -26.72 -9.30
N ILE A 309 7.40 -26.29 -8.07
CA ILE A 309 6.77 -26.89 -6.88
C ILE A 309 5.24 -26.75 -6.93
N THR A 310 4.74 -25.57 -7.30
CA THR A 310 3.29 -25.31 -7.38
C THR A 310 2.64 -26.18 -8.45
N LYS A 311 3.32 -26.42 -9.58
CA LYS A 311 2.85 -27.33 -10.64
C LYS A 311 2.83 -28.79 -10.16
N SER A 312 3.85 -29.24 -9.45
CA SER A 312 3.97 -30.64 -9.01
C SER A 312 3.16 -30.99 -7.76
N HIS A 313 3.00 -30.04 -6.83
CA HIS A 313 2.46 -30.30 -5.48
C HIS A 313 1.27 -29.39 -5.11
N GLY A 314 0.89 -28.46 -5.99
CA GLY A 314 -0.19 -27.51 -5.74
C GLY A 314 0.18 -26.39 -4.76
N ILE A 315 -0.83 -25.63 -4.34
CA ILE A 315 -0.66 -24.47 -3.46
C ILE A 315 -0.79 -24.78 -1.96
N GLY A 316 -1.25 -25.98 -1.59
CA GLY A 316 -1.52 -26.34 -0.19
C GLY A 316 -0.28 -26.74 0.61
N ARG A 317 -0.50 -27.38 1.77
CA ARG A 317 0.52 -27.75 2.75
C ARG A 317 1.73 -28.53 2.20
N ASN A 318 1.54 -29.34 1.16
CA ASN A 318 2.62 -30.14 0.57
C ASN A 318 3.35 -29.44 -0.59
N GLY A 319 2.91 -28.25 -0.99
CA GLY A 319 3.47 -27.49 -2.10
C GLY A 319 3.88 -26.09 -1.65
N TRP A 320 3.26 -25.07 -2.23
CA TRP A 320 3.62 -23.67 -2.00
C TRP A 320 3.66 -23.26 -0.52
N GLU A 321 2.67 -23.65 0.29
CA GLU A 321 2.60 -23.24 1.70
C GLU A 321 3.82 -23.67 2.52
N ALA A 322 4.44 -24.80 2.20
CA ALA A 322 5.68 -25.25 2.81
C ALA A 322 6.91 -24.60 2.15
N ALA A 323 6.91 -24.50 0.81
CA ALA A 323 8.03 -23.96 0.06
C ALA A 323 8.31 -22.48 0.38
N ARG A 324 7.27 -21.66 0.60
CA ARG A 324 7.42 -20.25 0.95
C ARG A 324 8.22 -20.03 2.24
N TRP A 325 8.11 -20.94 3.20
CA TRP A 325 8.89 -20.87 4.44
C TRP A 325 10.37 -21.14 4.21
N LEU A 326 10.74 -22.02 3.27
CA LEU A 326 12.14 -22.22 2.90
C LEU A 326 12.76 -20.95 2.31
N VAL A 327 12.00 -20.24 1.48
CA VAL A 327 12.46 -18.97 0.89
C VAL A 327 12.52 -17.88 1.95
N TYR A 328 11.51 -17.76 2.81
CA TYR A 328 11.50 -16.83 3.95
C TYR A 328 12.71 -17.04 4.87
N ASP A 329 12.98 -18.28 5.28
CA ASP A 329 14.09 -18.62 6.17
C ASP A 329 15.45 -18.25 5.56
N LYS A 330 15.56 -18.35 4.22
CA LYS A 330 16.80 -17.99 3.52
C LYS A 330 16.90 -16.49 3.28
N TYR A 331 15.80 -15.83 2.91
CA TYR A 331 15.78 -14.39 2.66
C TYR A 331 15.90 -13.58 3.96
N SER A 332 15.37 -14.07 5.08
CA SER A 332 15.47 -13.39 6.38
C SER A 332 16.91 -13.30 6.93
N GLN A 333 17.81 -14.18 6.48
CA GLN A 333 19.25 -14.06 6.72
C GLN A 333 19.87 -12.84 6.01
N TRP A 334 19.16 -12.31 5.01
CA TRP A 334 19.59 -11.18 4.20
C TRP A 334 18.82 -9.90 4.57
N SER A 335 17.50 -9.95 4.52
CA SER A 335 16.58 -8.87 4.88
C SER A 335 15.41 -9.47 5.66
N GLY A 336 15.63 -9.67 6.96
CA GLY A 336 14.64 -10.21 7.89
C GLY A 336 13.95 -9.13 8.71
N ILE A 337 13.60 -9.49 9.94
CA ILE A 337 12.99 -8.56 10.90
C ILE A 337 14.03 -7.53 11.35
N GLN A 338 13.65 -6.27 11.29
CA GLN A 338 14.37 -5.12 11.80
C GLN A 338 13.47 -4.38 12.79
N VAL A 339 14.03 -3.99 13.94
CA VAL A 339 13.31 -3.26 15.00
C VAL A 339 14.09 -1.99 15.29
N GLY A 340 13.56 -0.85 14.85
CA GLY A 340 14.04 0.48 15.21
C GLY A 340 13.27 1.07 16.38
N ASP A 341 13.45 2.36 16.63
CA ASP A 341 12.82 3.05 17.76
C ASP A 341 11.31 3.22 17.57
N GLU A 342 10.87 3.49 16.33
CA GLU A 342 9.47 3.74 15.99
C GLU A 342 8.92 2.78 14.94
N THR A 343 9.75 1.88 14.42
CA THR A 343 9.42 0.99 13.31
C THR A 343 9.79 -0.45 13.61
N ALA A 344 8.95 -1.39 13.22
CA ALA A 344 9.34 -2.79 13.11
C ALA A 344 8.83 -3.33 11.78
N GLU A 345 9.76 -3.82 10.97
CA GLU A 345 9.46 -4.29 9.62
C GLU A 345 10.08 -5.67 9.42
N ASP A 346 9.45 -6.50 8.59
CA ASP A 346 10.01 -7.77 8.14
C ASP A 346 10.11 -7.77 6.61
N GLY A 347 11.33 -7.57 6.11
CA GLY A 347 11.61 -7.54 4.67
C GLY A 347 11.35 -8.88 3.98
N ALA A 348 11.34 -9.99 4.74
CA ALA A 348 11.08 -11.33 4.20
C ALA A 348 9.59 -11.67 4.17
N TYR A 349 8.73 -10.93 4.89
CA TYR A 349 7.33 -11.28 5.08
C TYR A 349 6.54 -11.41 3.78
N ALA A 350 6.90 -10.65 2.74
CA ALA A 350 6.23 -10.72 1.44
C ALA A 350 6.33 -12.11 0.78
N TRP A 351 7.32 -12.94 1.13
CA TRP A 351 7.37 -14.34 0.69
C TRP A 351 6.27 -15.21 1.30
N LEU A 352 5.78 -14.84 2.49
CA LEU A 352 4.72 -15.54 3.19
C LEU A 352 3.33 -15.14 2.71
N GLN A 353 3.22 -14.02 2.01
CA GLN A 353 1.97 -13.55 1.43
C GLN A 353 1.63 -14.39 0.20
N GLY A 354 0.34 -14.68 0.00
CA GLY A 354 -0.12 -15.35 -1.23
C GLY A 354 -0.16 -14.36 -2.38
N ARG A 355 -1.24 -14.38 -3.16
CA ARG A 355 -1.38 -13.48 -4.30
C ARG A 355 -1.46 -12.04 -3.83
N LEU A 356 -0.58 -11.20 -4.35
CA LEU A 356 -0.58 -9.77 -4.11
C LEU A 356 -1.42 -9.07 -5.19
N PRO A 357 -2.31 -8.13 -4.80
CA PRO A 357 -3.31 -7.57 -5.71
C PRO A 357 -2.72 -6.69 -6.82
N ASP A 358 -1.58 -6.04 -6.60
CA ASP A 358 -0.91 -5.17 -7.57
C ASP A 358 0.58 -4.99 -7.25
N ASN A 359 1.36 -4.56 -8.26
CA ASN A 359 2.83 -4.39 -8.22
C ASN A 359 3.30 -3.35 -7.21
N GLU A 360 2.45 -2.36 -6.85
CA GLU A 360 2.82 -1.20 -6.03
C GLU A 360 3.13 -1.52 -4.56
N LYS A 361 2.88 -2.75 -4.10
CA LYS A 361 3.04 -3.14 -2.68
C LYS A 361 4.07 -4.24 -2.42
N LEU A 362 4.79 -4.69 -3.44
CA LEU A 362 5.90 -5.63 -3.23
C LEU A 362 7.04 -4.90 -2.51
N LYS A 363 7.14 -5.11 -1.20
CA LYS A 363 8.36 -4.83 -0.43
C LYS A 363 9.47 -5.86 -0.70
N LEU A 364 9.25 -6.83 -1.60
CA LEU A 364 10.38 -7.57 -2.20
C LEU A 364 11.03 -6.55 -3.13
N GLY A 365 12.20 -6.03 -2.75
CA GLY A 365 12.89 -4.91 -3.40
C GLY A 365 13.27 -5.12 -4.86
N PHE A 366 12.28 -5.36 -5.72
CA PHE A 366 12.42 -5.23 -7.15
C PHE A 366 12.68 -3.77 -7.44
N TYR A 367 13.86 -3.50 -7.97
CA TYR A 367 14.30 -2.17 -8.35
C TYR A 367 13.23 -1.47 -9.20
N LYS A 368 12.72 -0.32 -8.73
CA LYS A 368 11.96 0.79 -9.40
C LYS A 368 11.36 0.54 -10.80
N GLY A 369 10.83 -0.64 -11.05
CA GLY A 369 10.48 -1.11 -12.39
C GLY A 369 9.33 -2.09 -12.35
N GLU A 370 8.88 -2.48 -13.54
CA GLU A 370 7.85 -3.49 -13.67
C GLU A 370 8.37 -4.83 -13.12
N PRO A 371 7.57 -5.58 -12.35
CA PRO A 371 8.01 -6.88 -11.86
C PRO A 371 8.29 -7.80 -13.05
N PRO A 372 9.31 -8.67 -12.95
CA PRO A 372 9.67 -9.54 -14.05
C PRO A 372 8.51 -10.45 -14.42
N SER A 373 8.38 -10.81 -15.70
CA SER A 373 7.25 -11.60 -16.21
C SER A 373 7.04 -12.93 -15.45
N ILE A 374 8.13 -13.54 -14.99
CA ILE A 374 8.10 -14.75 -14.17
C ILE A 374 7.44 -14.53 -12.80
N TRP A 375 7.58 -13.34 -12.22
CA TRP A 375 6.87 -12.98 -10.99
C TRP A 375 5.37 -12.90 -11.25
N ILE A 376 4.94 -12.31 -12.38
CA ILE A 376 3.52 -12.23 -12.75
C ILE A 376 2.95 -13.65 -12.88
N GLU A 377 3.66 -14.56 -13.56
CA GLU A 377 3.25 -15.96 -13.65
C GLU A 377 3.14 -16.60 -12.26
N TYR A 378 4.17 -16.46 -11.43
CA TYR A 378 4.18 -16.99 -10.07
C TYR A 378 2.99 -16.46 -9.24
N ASN A 379 2.81 -15.14 -9.18
CA ASN A 379 1.75 -14.48 -8.42
C ASN A 379 0.35 -14.90 -8.91
N SER A 380 0.18 -15.10 -10.23
CA SER A 380 -1.07 -15.61 -10.81
C SER A 380 -1.42 -17.03 -10.39
N ARG A 381 -0.49 -17.79 -9.81
CA ARG A 381 -0.74 -19.15 -9.31
C ARG A 381 -1.10 -19.19 -7.83
N LEU A 382 -0.88 -18.10 -7.10
CA LEU A 382 -1.09 -18.07 -5.66
C LEU A 382 -2.56 -17.83 -5.28
N PRO A 383 -3.00 -18.30 -4.09
CA PRO A 383 -4.33 -17.98 -3.58
C PRO A 383 -4.42 -16.50 -3.21
N PHE A 384 -5.57 -15.87 -3.45
CA PHE A 384 -5.87 -14.58 -2.83
C PHE A 384 -5.91 -14.77 -1.31
N VAL A 385 -5.02 -14.10 -0.59
CA VAL A 385 -5.10 -14.02 0.87
C VAL A 385 -6.02 -12.85 1.15
N LEU A 386 -7.16 -13.16 1.77
CA LEU A 386 -8.13 -12.17 2.27
C LEU A 386 -7.57 -11.47 3.49
#